data_AF-A0A973CLW7-F1
#
_entry.id   AF-A0A973CLW7-F1
#
_cell.length_a   1.000
_cell.length_b   1.000
_cell.length_c   1.000
_cell.angle_alpha   90.00
_cell.angle_beta   90.00
_cell.angle_gamma   90.00
#
_symmetry.space_group_name_H-M   'P 1'
#
loop_
_entity.id
_entity.type
_entity.pdbx_description
1 polymer ?
#
loop_
_entity_poly.entity_id
_entity_poly.type
_entity_poly.pdbx_seq_one_letter_code
_entity_poly.pdbx_strand_id
1 'polypeptide(L)'
;MDPKILPHIYTWLNLLSAIFLVLGFLSIKKGNKETHKKQMLIATCSSAIFLLLYLIYHYSVGHVKYPFHDWTRTVYFVILVPHIILAVIMTPCILTLLFLAWKESFDLHKKLARKVWPVWIYVSVTGVVIYLMLYIQPMFREPKKQSIEAQEPTSSSPAIDEKE
;
A
#
# COMPACT_ATOMS: atom_id res chain seq x y z
N MET A 1 -15.26 -12.81 -5.97
CA MET A 1 -14.97 -11.36 -5.94
C MET A 1 -13.94 -11.08 -7.02
N ASP A 2 -14.17 -10.10 -7.89
CA ASP A 2 -13.24 -9.78 -8.98
C ASP A 2 -11.84 -9.42 -8.43
N PRO A 3 -10.77 -10.09 -8.88
CA PRO A 3 -9.40 -9.85 -8.39
C PRO A 3 -8.89 -8.44 -8.73
N LYS A 4 -9.58 -7.72 -9.63
CA LYS A 4 -9.30 -6.32 -9.96
C LYS A 4 -9.88 -5.32 -8.96
N ILE A 5 -10.91 -5.68 -8.18
CA ILE A 5 -11.59 -4.76 -7.24
C ILE A 5 -10.96 -4.78 -5.85
N LEU A 6 -10.43 -5.94 -5.43
CA LEU A 6 -9.75 -6.13 -4.14
C LEU A 6 -8.68 -5.05 -3.85
N PRO A 7 -7.87 -4.64 -4.85
CA PRO A 7 -6.91 -3.56 -4.71
C PRO A 7 -7.45 -2.23 -4.25
N HIS A 8 -8.57 -1.82 -4.84
CA HIS A 8 -9.21 -0.56 -4.50
C HIS A 8 -9.76 -0.64 -3.06
N ILE A 9 -10.38 -1.75 -2.69
CA ILE A 9 -10.99 -1.94 -1.36
C ILE A 9 -9.94 -1.86 -0.26
N TYR A 10 -8.81 -2.57 -0.40
CA TYR A 10 -7.78 -2.54 0.65
C TYR A 10 -7.15 -1.15 0.78
N THR A 11 -7.02 -0.38 -0.30
CA THR A 11 -6.52 0.99 -0.21
C THR A 11 -7.47 1.95 0.47
N TRP A 12 -8.77 1.85 0.19
CA TRP A 12 -9.76 2.67 0.88
C TRP A 12 -9.78 2.37 2.37
N LEU A 13 -9.65 1.11 2.78
CA LEU A 13 -9.55 0.73 4.19
C LEU A 13 -8.29 1.29 4.87
N ASN A 14 -7.14 1.26 4.20
CA ASN A 14 -5.91 1.80 4.77
C ASN A 14 -5.92 3.34 4.81
N LEU A 15 -6.46 3.99 3.79
CA LEU A 15 -6.68 5.45 3.79
C LEU A 15 -7.63 5.86 4.91
N LEU A 16 -8.73 5.13 5.09
CA LEU A 16 -9.68 5.35 6.16
C LEU A 16 -8.99 5.23 7.53
N SER A 17 -8.18 4.18 7.73
CA SER A 17 -7.37 4.02 8.93
C SER A 17 -6.45 5.23 9.17
N ALA A 18 -5.73 5.69 8.14
CA ALA A 18 -4.85 6.86 8.22
C ALA A 18 -5.59 8.12 8.68
N ILE A 19 -6.78 8.37 8.13
CA ILE A 19 -7.64 9.51 8.51
C ILE A 19 -8.04 9.40 9.98
N PHE A 20 -8.55 8.25 10.42
CA PHE A 20 -8.96 8.04 11.81
C PHE A 20 -7.78 8.11 12.79
N LEU A 21 -6.58 7.74 12.37
CA LEU A 21 -5.34 7.91 13.14
C LEU A 21 -5.01 9.39 13.40
N VAL A 22 -5.10 10.22 12.36
CA VAL A 22 -4.89 11.66 12.48
C VAL A 22 -5.98 12.29 13.34
N LEU A 23 -7.25 11.95 13.09
CA LEU A 23 -8.37 12.45 13.89
C LEU A 23 -8.25 12.02 15.36
N GLY A 24 -7.86 10.78 15.63
CA GLY A 24 -7.62 10.28 16.98
C GLY A 24 -6.50 11.01 17.71
N PHE A 25 -5.43 11.38 16.99
CA PHE A 25 -4.35 12.21 17.54
C PHE A 25 -4.83 13.62 17.88
N LEU A 26 -5.64 14.23 17.01
CA LEU A 26 -6.24 15.54 17.29
C LEU A 26 -7.20 15.49 18.47
N SER A 27 -8.02 14.44 18.59
CA SER A 27 -8.96 14.26 19.70
C SER A 27 -8.26 14.14 21.05
N ILE A 28 -7.17 13.36 21.12
CA ILE A 28 -6.41 13.24 22.38
C ILE A 28 -5.66 14.53 22.73
N LYS A 29 -5.20 15.29 21.73
CA LYS A 29 -4.62 16.62 21.95
C LYS A 29 -5.64 17.62 22.50
N LYS A 30 -6.92 17.47 22.14
CA LYS A 30 -8.05 18.21 22.71
C LYS A 30 -8.55 17.68 24.06
N GLY A 31 -7.93 16.63 24.60
CA GLY A 31 -8.32 16.00 25.87
C GLY A 31 -9.55 15.08 25.80
N ASN A 32 -10.16 14.91 24.62
CA ASN A 32 -11.35 14.07 24.46
C ASN A 32 -10.96 12.58 24.31
N LYS A 33 -10.86 11.90 25.46
CA LYS A 33 -10.48 10.49 25.55
C LYS A 33 -11.51 9.55 24.93
N GLU A 34 -12.80 9.87 25.03
CA GLU A 34 -13.87 9.00 24.51
C GLU A 34 -13.86 8.97 22.98
N THR A 35 -13.80 10.15 22.34
CA THR A 35 -13.69 10.25 20.88
C THR A 35 -12.39 9.64 20.38
N HIS A 36 -11.28 9.85 21.08
CA HIS A 36 -10.01 9.19 20.77
C HIS A 36 -10.15 7.66 20.75
N LYS A 37 -10.74 7.05 21.80
CA LYS A 37 -10.95 5.60 21.87
C LYS A 37 -11.78 5.08 20.69
N LYS A 38 -12.90 5.73 20.39
CA LYS A 38 -13.76 5.35 19.25
C LYS A 38 -13.00 5.40 17.92
N GLN A 39 -12.24 6.47 17.68
CA GLN A 39 -11.46 6.65 16.45
C GLN A 39 -10.31 5.63 16.33
N MET A 40 -9.60 5.33 17.43
CA MET A 40 -8.55 4.32 17.43
C MET A 40 -9.10 2.92 17.19
N LEU A 41 -10.29 2.61 17.71
CA LEU A 41 -10.94 1.33 17.44
C LEU A 41 -11.30 1.21 15.94
N ILE A 42 -11.90 2.24 15.35
CA ILE A 42 -12.23 2.24 13.91
C ILE A 42 -10.97 2.10 13.05
N ALA A 43 -9.90 2.84 13.36
CA ALA A 43 -8.62 2.73 12.66
C ALA A 43 -8.05 1.31 12.75
N THR A 44 -8.05 0.73 13.96
CA THR A 44 -7.50 -0.60 14.19
C THR A 44 -8.32 -1.68 13.48
N CYS A 45 -9.65 -1.63 13.58
CA CYS A 45 -10.53 -2.56 12.86
C CYS A 45 -10.35 -2.45 11.34
N SER A 46 -10.27 -1.23 10.80
CA SER A 46 -10.04 -1.01 9.37
C SER A 46 -8.70 -1.58 8.92
N SER A 47 -7.62 -1.35 9.68
CA SER A 47 -6.30 -1.93 9.42
C SER A 47 -6.27 -3.45 9.55
N ALA A 48 -7.01 -4.04 10.49
CA ALA A 48 -7.11 -5.49 10.65
C ALA A 48 -7.85 -6.13 9.47
N ILE A 49 -8.96 -5.53 9.01
CA ILE A 49 -9.69 -5.99 7.82
C ILE A 49 -8.82 -5.85 6.58
N PHE A 50 -8.11 -4.73 6.43
CA PHE A 50 -7.13 -4.52 5.37
C PHE A 50 -6.09 -5.64 5.33
N LEU A 51 -5.47 -5.93 6.46
CA LEU A 51 -4.43 -6.95 6.58
C LEU A 51 -4.98 -8.34 6.23
N LEU A 52 -6.16 -8.69 6.75
CA LEU A 52 -6.79 -9.97 6.47
C LEU A 52 -7.09 -10.15 4.98
N LEU A 53 -7.69 -9.15 4.34
CA LEU A 53 -7.97 -9.18 2.90
C LEU A 53 -6.69 -9.25 2.07
N TYR A 54 -5.64 -8.53 2.47
CA TYR A 54 -4.34 -8.57 1.82
C TYR A 54 -3.71 -9.97 1.90
N LEU A 55 -3.69 -10.60 3.09
CA LEU A 55 -3.15 -11.96 3.24
C LEU A 55 -3.94 -12.98 2.43
N ILE A 56 -5.27 -12.91 2.44
CA ILE A 56 -6.13 -13.80 1.66
C ILE A 56 -5.81 -13.66 0.16
N TYR A 57 -5.75 -12.42 -0.34
CA TYR A 57 -5.40 -12.17 -1.74
C TYR A 57 -4.00 -12.68 -2.09
N HIS A 58 -3.02 -12.39 -1.24
CA HIS A 58 -1.62 -12.79 -1.46
C HIS A 58 -1.47 -14.31 -1.46
N TYR A 59 -2.17 -15.00 -0.56
CA TYR A 59 -2.20 -16.45 -0.51
C TYR A 59 -2.88 -17.07 -1.74
N SER A 60 -3.98 -16.46 -2.23
CA SER A 60 -4.72 -16.98 -3.39
C SER A 60 -4.08 -16.68 -4.75
N VAL A 61 -3.43 -15.52 -4.92
CA VAL A 61 -2.91 -15.05 -6.21
C VAL A 61 -1.39 -15.20 -6.31
N GLY A 62 -0.70 -15.46 -5.20
CA GLY A 62 0.75 -15.51 -5.12
C GLY A 62 1.41 -14.12 -5.24
N HIS A 63 2.69 -14.08 -5.58
CA HIS A 63 3.42 -12.84 -5.77
C HIS A 63 3.01 -12.15 -7.09
N VAL A 64 2.36 -10.99 -6.98
CA VAL A 64 2.15 -10.12 -8.13
C VAL A 64 3.50 -9.60 -8.62
N LYS A 65 3.95 -10.07 -9.78
CA LYS A 65 5.19 -9.60 -10.40
C LYS A 65 4.98 -8.16 -10.86
N TYR A 66 5.87 -7.26 -10.44
CA TYR A 66 5.87 -5.89 -10.96
C TYR A 66 6.12 -5.95 -12.49
N PRO A 67 5.23 -5.39 -13.32
CA PRO A 67 5.23 -5.66 -14.76
C PRO A 67 6.37 -4.97 -15.52
N PHE A 68 7.06 -4.01 -14.90
CA PHE A 68 8.09 -3.21 -15.56
C PHE A 68 9.50 -3.57 -15.08
N HIS A 69 10.47 -3.61 -16.00
CA HIS A 69 11.90 -3.85 -15.74
C HIS A 69 12.72 -2.54 -15.72
N ASP A 70 12.09 -1.43 -15.36
CA ASP A 70 12.72 -0.10 -15.34
C ASP A 70 13.18 0.31 -13.92
N TRP A 71 13.83 1.47 -13.82
CA TRP A 71 14.21 2.12 -12.55
C TRP A 71 13.04 2.28 -11.56
N THR A 72 11.80 2.36 -12.04
CA THR A 72 10.58 2.38 -11.23
C THR A 72 10.39 1.12 -10.38
N ARG A 73 10.91 -0.03 -10.84
CA ARG A 73 10.92 -1.29 -10.09
C ARG A 73 11.80 -1.21 -8.85
N THR A 74 12.96 -0.59 -8.97
CA THR A 74 13.90 -0.41 -7.85
C THR A 74 13.27 0.49 -6.79
N VAL A 75 12.68 1.62 -7.19
CA VAL A 75 11.96 2.53 -6.28
C VAL A 75 10.80 1.79 -5.57
N TYR A 76 10.03 0.99 -6.32
CA TYR A 76 8.95 0.18 -5.76
C TYR A 76 9.44 -0.76 -4.66
N PHE A 77 10.51 -1.53 -4.88
CA PHE A 77 11.02 -2.46 -3.86
C PHE A 77 11.66 -1.75 -2.67
N VAL A 78 12.34 -0.62 -2.90
CA VAL A 78 12.94 0.19 -1.82
C VAL A 78 11.87 0.77 -0.89
N ILE A 79 10.64 1.00 -1.37
CA ILE A 79 9.51 1.45 -0.54
C ILE A 79 8.76 0.24 0.05
N LEU A 80 8.49 -0.78 -0.77
CA LEU A 80 7.70 -1.95 -0.39
C LEU A 80 8.36 -2.77 0.72
N VAL A 81 9.65 -3.06 0.60
CA VAL A 81 10.34 -3.94 1.56
C VAL A 81 10.34 -3.33 2.97
N PRO A 82 10.75 -2.06 3.18
CA PRO A 82 10.60 -1.43 4.48
C PRO A 82 9.16 -1.32 4.93
N HIS A 83 8.20 -1.04 4.03
CA HIS A 83 6.79 -0.97 4.39
C HIS A 83 6.28 -2.28 5.00
N ILE A 84 6.58 -3.43 4.39
CA ILE A 84 6.17 -4.75 4.90
C ILE A 84 6.83 -5.03 6.25
N ILE A 85 8.15 -4.81 6.37
CA ILE A 85 8.88 -5.06 7.63
C ILE A 85 8.30 -4.21 8.75
N LEU A 86 8.08 -2.91 8.50
CA LEU A 86 7.47 -2.03 9.49
C LEU A 86 6.03 -2.45 9.80
N ALA A 87 5.22 -2.86 8.81
CA ALA A 87 3.86 -3.34 9.06
C ALA A 87 3.83 -4.57 9.99
N VAL A 88 4.75 -5.53 9.78
CA VAL A 88 4.88 -6.72 10.62
C VAL A 88 5.29 -6.34 12.05
N ILE A 89 6.26 -5.45 12.23
CA ILE A 89 6.69 -4.97 13.56
C ILE A 89 5.58 -4.18 14.25
N MET A 90 4.79 -3.42 13.49
CA MET A 90 3.75 -2.55 14.03
C MET A 90 2.53 -3.30 14.52
N THR A 91 2.22 -4.45 13.92
CA THR A 91 1.09 -5.30 14.33
C THR A 91 1.13 -5.66 15.83
N PRO A 92 2.21 -6.26 16.39
CA PRO A 92 2.29 -6.54 17.82
C PRO A 92 2.39 -5.25 18.66
N CYS A 93 2.97 -4.16 18.14
CA CYS A 93 2.99 -2.88 18.86
C CYS A 93 1.58 -2.30 19.06
N ILE A 94 0.72 -2.36 18.04
CA ILE A 94 -0.67 -1.90 18.11
C ILE A 94 -1.48 -2.78 19.07
N LEU A 95 -1.29 -4.11 19.01
CA LEU A 95 -1.92 -5.03 19.97
C LEU A 95 -1.49 -4.72 21.42
N THR A 96 -0.21 -4.42 21.63
CA THR A 96 0.30 -4.02 22.94
C THR A 96 -0.33 -2.70 23.41
N LEU A 97 -0.52 -1.72 22.52
CA LEU A 97 -1.20 -0.46 22.85
C LEU A 97 -2.67 -0.67 23.25
N LEU A 98 -3.39 -1.56 22.55
CA LEU A 98 -4.76 -1.95 22.90
C LEU A 98 -4.81 -2.66 24.25
N PHE A 99 -3.87 -3.58 24.50
CA PHE A 99 -3.77 -4.27 25.77
C PHE A 99 -3.49 -3.31 26.94
N LEU A 100 -2.58 -2.36 26.76
CA LEU A 100 -2.30 -1.30 27.74
C LEU A 100 -3.51 -0.40 27.97
N ALA A 101 -4.29 -0.10 26.93
CA ALA A 101 -5.53 0.67 27.05
C ALA A 101 -6.62 -0.10 27.80
N TRP A 102 -6.69 -1.43 27.63
CA TRP A 102 -7.61 -2.30 28.38
C TRP A 102 -7.19 -2.43 29.85
N LYS A 103 -5.89 -2.55 30.13
CA LYS A 103 -5.33 -2.54 31.49
C LYS A 103 -5.37 -1.16 32.17
N GLU A 104 -5.99 -0.16 31.55
CA GLU A 104 -6.06 1.23 32.01
C GLU A 104 -4.68 1.85 32.36
N SER A 105 -3.60 1.28 31.81
CA SER A 105 -2.22 1.69 32.07
C SER A 105 -1.83 2.84 31.13
N PHE A 106 -2.49 3.98 31.31
CA PHE A 106 -2.42 5.12 30.37
C PHE A 106 -1.03 5.75 30.27
N ASP A 107 -0.21 5.69 31.33
CA ASP A 107 1.15 6.26 31.31
C ASP A 107 2.07 5.48 30.35
N LEU A 108 2.04 4.15 30.45
CA LEU A 108 2.77 3.27 29.53
C LEU A 108 2.19 3.35 28.12
N HIS A 109 0.86 3.39 27.99
CA HIS A 109 0.19 3.58 26.70
C HIS A 109 0.68 4.86 26.01
N LYS A 110 0.72 6.00 26.71
CA LYS A 110 1.16 7.29 26.14
C LYS A 110 2.63 7.27 25.73
N LYS A 111 3.49 6.64 26.55
CA LYS A 111 4.93 6.53 26.27
C LYS A 111 5.20 5.70 25.01
N LEU A 112 4.50 4.57 24.88
CA LEU A 112 4.61 3.70 23.70
C LEU A 112 3.94 4.34 22.48
N ALA A 113 2.75 4.92 22.63
CA ALA A 113 1.99 5.53 21.54
C ALA A 113 2.76 6.66 20.86
N ARG A 114 3.54 7.44 21.61
CA ARG A 114 4.39 8.50 21.02
C ARG A 114 5.45 7.96 20.05
N LYS A 115 5.96 6.74 20.30
CA LYS A 115 6.94 6.08 19.42
C LYS A 115 6.26 5.37 18.25
N VAL A 116 5.13 4.71 18.51
CA VAL A 116 4.41 3.92 17.51
C VAL A 116 3.67 4.81 16.52
N TRP A 117 3.02 5.88 16.96
CA TRP A 117 2.21 6.76 16.11
C TRP A 117 2.91 7.25 14.81
N PRO A 118 4.16 7.79 14.83
CA PRO A 118 4.81 8.25 13.60
C PRO A 118 5.09 7.11 12.62
N VAL A 119 5.49 5.94 13.13
CA VAL A 119 5.70 4.75 12.30
C VAL A 119 4.37 4.28 11.70
N TRP A 120 3.27 4.40 12.45
CA TRP A 120 1.95 3.95 12.00
C TRP A 120 1.46 4.80 10.84
N ILE A 121 1.58 6.12 10.95
CA ILE A 121 1.30 7.04 9.84
C ILE A 121 2.20 6.74 8.64
N TYR A 122 3.51 6.53 8.84
CA TYR A 122 4.44 6.20 7.76
C TYR A 122 3.99 4.95 6.98
N VAL A 123 3.67 3.86 7.69
CA VAL A 123 3.18 2.62 7.07
C VAL A 123 1.87 2.87 6.32
N SER A 124 0.90 3.56 6.92
CA SER A 124 -0.37 3.83 6.25
C SER A 124 -0.20 4.67 4.97
N VAL A 125 0.60 5.73 5.00
CA VAL A 125 0.85 6.60 3.83
C VAL A 125 1.61 5.85 2.74
N THR A 126 2.67 5.13 3.09
CA THR A 126 3.46 4.36 2.12
C THR A 126 2.63 3.25 1.47
N GLY A 127 1.67 2.66 2.18
CA GLY A 127 0.73 1.69 1.61
C GLY A 127 -0.14 2.27 0.49
N VAL A 128 -0.61 3.51 0.65
CA VAL A 128 -1.33 4.23 -0.42
C VAL A 128 -0.39 4.52 -1.59
N VAL A 129 0.84 4.96 -1.33
CA VAL A 129 1.84 5.24 -2.38
C VAL A 129 2.16 3.98 -3.20
N ILE A 130 2.39 2.83 -2.54
CA ILE A 130 2.65 1.55 -3.21
C ILE A 130 1.51 1.19 -4.16
N TYR A 131 0.27 1.39 -3.74
CA TYR A 131 -0.89 1.18 -4.59
C TYR A 131 -0.97 2.15 -5.77
N LEU A 132 -0.74 3.45 -5.54
CA LEU A 132 -0.70 4.44 -6.62
C LEU A 132 0.37 4.05 -7.65
N MET A 133 1.55 3.60 -7.20
CA MET A 133 2.62 3.13 -8.07
C MET A 133 2.25 1.86 -8.84
N LEU A 134 1.44 0.96 -8.28
CA LEU A 134 1.12 -0.32 -8.89
C LEU A 134 -0.12 -0.27 -9.80
N TYR A 135 -1.10 0.60 -9.51
CA TYR A 135 -2.38 0.67 -10.23
C TYR A 135 -2.59 1.96 -11.02
N ILE A 136 -2.08 3.10 -10.56
CA ILE A 136 -2.24 4.39 -11.25
C ILE A 136 -1.07 4.67 -12.20
N GLN A 137 0.15 4.30 -11.84
CA GLN A 137 1.31 4.47 -12.73
C GLN A 137 1.18 3.71 -14.08
N PRO A 138 0.68 2.46 -14.15
CA PRO A 138 0.39 1.80 -15.42
C PRO A 138 -0.81 2.41 -16.17
N MET A 139 -1.70 3.13 -15.50
CA MET A 139 -2.81 3.85 -16.16
C MET A 139 -2.31 5.09 -16.91
N PHE A 140 -1.31 5.80 -16.37
CA PHE A 140 -0.70 6.96 -17.03
C PHE A 140 0.45 6.61 -17.98
N ARG A 141 1.05 5.43 -17.80
CA ARG A 141 2.00 4.88 -18.75
C ARG A 141 1.21 4.03 -19.74
N GLU A 142 0.62 4.70 -20.73
CA GLU A 142 0.26 4.08 -22.02
C GLU A 142 1.30 3.01 -22.36
N PRO A 143 0.92 1.82 -22.87
CA PRO A 143 1.84 0.77 -23.28
C PRO A 143 2.66 1.24 -24.49
N LYS A 144 3.57 2.19 -24.29
CA LYS A 144 4.42 2.76 -25.32
C LYS A 144 5.64 1.87 -25.49
N LYS A 145 5.42 0.64 -25.99
CA LYS A 145 6.40 -0.13 -26.77
C LYS A 145 5.83 -1.46 -27.30
N GLN A 146 4.80 -1.38 -28.13
CA GLN A 146 4.57 -2.41 -29.17
C GLN A 146 4.50 -1.82 -30.58
N SER A 147 4.51 -0.49 -30.73
CA SER A 147 4.50 0.19 -32.03
C SER A 147 5.89 0.54 -32.60
N ILE A 148 6.99 0.24 -31.89
CA ILE A 148 8.35 0.50 -32.43
C ILE A 148 8.89 -0.71 -33.23
N GLU A 149 8.31 -1.91 -33.08
CA GLU A 149 8.69 -3.10 -33.87
C GLU A 149 8.00 -3.14 -35.26
N ALA A 150 7.03 -2.26 -35.54
CA ALA A 150 6.26 -2.27 -36.78
C ALA A 150 6.79 -1.31 -37.86
N GLN A 151 7.93 -0.66 -37.63
CA GLN A 151 8.57 0.27 -38.56
C GLN A 151 10.07 -0.04 -38.68
N GLU A 152 10.42 -1.30 -38.92
CA GLU A 152 11.63 -1.56 -39.70
C GLU A 152 11.27 -1.36 -41.18
N PRO A 153 11.92 -0.42 -41.90
CA PRO A 153 11.62 -0.15 -43.28
C PRO A 153 12.17 -1.30 -44.13
N THR A 154 11.30 -2.13 -44.68
CA THR A 154 11.62 -2.96 -45.85
C THR A 154 11.78 -2.04 -47.07
N SER A 155 12.84 -1.23 -47.07
CA SER A 155 13.34 -0.60 -48.29
C SER A 155 14.24 -1.59 -49.02
N SER A 156 13.96 -1.73 -50.32
CA SER A 156 14.84 -2.18 -51.42
C SER A 156 15.21 -3.67 -51.54
N SER A 157 14.48 -4.37 -52.41
CA SER A 157 15.10 -5.18 -53.47
C SER A 157 14.26 -5.05 -54.75
N PRO A 158 14.72 -4.35 -55.80
CA PRO A 158 14.05 -4.35 -57.09
C PRO A 158 14.44 -5.61 -57.87
N ALA A 159 13.48 -6.03 -58.71
CA ALA A 159 13.56 -7.12 -59.68
C ALA A 159 14.92 -7.28 -60.37
N ILE A 160 15.38 -8.52 -60.47
CA ILE A 160 16.20 -8.98 -61.60
C ILE A 160 15.35 -10.02 -62.33
N ASP A 161 14.88 -9.57 -63.49
CA ASP A 161 14.46 -10.34 -64.64
C ASP A 161 15.64 -11.22 -65.09
N GLU A 162 15.45 -12.53 -65.19
CA GLU A 162 16.25 -13.34 -66.12
C GLU A 162 15.39 -14.46 -66.71
N LYS A 163 15.07 -14.25 -67.98
CA LYS A 163 14.60 -15.19 -68.99
C LYS A 163 15.54 -16.40 -69.12
N GLU A 164 14.98 -17.60 -69.19
CA GLU A 164 14.99 -18.55 -70.33
C GLU A 164 14.39 -19.90 -69.93
#